data_AF-A0A3N1Q661-F1
#
_entry.id   AF-A0A3N1Q661-F1
#
_cell.length_a   1.000
_cell.length_b   1.000
_cell.length_c   1.000
_cell.angle_alpha   90.00
_cell.angle_beta   90.00
_cell.angle_gamma   90.00
#
_symmetry.space_group_name_H-M   'P 1'
#
loop_
_entity.id
_entity.type
_entity.pdbx_description
1 polymer ?
#
loop_
_entity_poly.entity_id
_entity_poly.type
_entity_poly.pdbx_seq_one_letter_code
_entity_poly.pdbx_strand_id
1 'polypeptide(L)'
;MTDVHGTVEPGFESVREVFAGIAADEARDGGAQLAVHHHGRLGVDLWGGDGVDGDSLLALHSSSKGAMALVVALLVQDGAPENDRLIPAVVEAAAKAA
;
A
#
# COMPACT_ATOMS: atom_id res chain seq x y z
N MET A 1 -20.00 14.50 7.06
CA MET A 1 -19.71 14.44 5.62
C MET A 1 -18.21 14.40 5.56
N THR A 2 -17.66 13.24 5.26
CA THR A 2 -16.22 12.99 5.33
C THR A 2 -15.62 13.52 4.03
N ASP A 3 -14.80 14.56 4.11
CA ASP A 3 -14.18 15.14 2.93
C ASP A 3 -13.14 14.17 2.35
N VAL A 4 -13.24 13.91 1.05
CA VAL A 4 -12.24 13.15 0.29
C VAL A 4 -11.22 14.11 -0.30
N HIS A 5 -9.96 13.86 -0.02
CA HIS A 5 -8.82 14.65 -0.46
C HIS A 5 -8.01 13.94 -1.54
N GLY A 6 -6.97 14.61 -2.06
CA GLY A 6 -6.08 14.05 -3.07
C GLY A 6 -6.50 14.32 -4.52
N THR A 7 -6.00 13.52 -5.47
CA THR A 7 -6.13 13.74 -6.91
C THR A 7 -6.57 12.49 -7.69
N VAL A 8 -7.22 12.72 -8.82
CA VAL A 8 -7.49 11.70 -9.84
C VAL A 8 -7.13 12.29 -11.20
N GLU A 9 -6.41 11.54 -12.03
CA GLU A 9 -6.20 11.88 -13.43
C GLU A 9 -7.53 11.76 -14.22
N PRO A 10 -7.68 12.51 -15.32
CA PRO A 10 -8.87 12.43 -16.17
C PRO A 10 -9.18 11.00 -16.62
N GLY A 11 -10.46 10.61 -16.55
CA GLY A 11 -10.94 9.27 -16.87
C GLY A 11 -11.08 8.33 -15.65
N PHE A 12 -10.65 8.76 -14.46
CA PHE A 12 -10.81 8.02 -13.20
C PHE A 12 -11.74 8.71 -12.20
N GLU A 13 -12.56 9.67 -12.62
CA GLU A 13 -13.41 10.47 -11.74
C GLU A 13 -14.39 9.61 -10.92
N SER A 14 -14.91 8.53 -11.53
CA SER A 14 -15.79 7.57 -10.85
C SER A 14 -15.14 6.87 -9.65
N VAL A 15 -13.81 6.74 -9.64
CA VAL A 15 -13.08 6.16 -8.50
C VAL A 15 -13.22 7.03 -7.27
N ARG A 16 -13.15 8.36 -7.42
CA ARG A 16 -13.36 9.31 -6.32
C ARG A 16 -14.77 9.19 -5.74
N GLU A 17 -15.78 9.08 -6.60
CA GLU A 17 -17.18 8.98 -6.18
C GLU A 17 -17.42 7.72 -5.33
N VAL A 18 -16.90 6.57 -5.78
CA VAL A 18 -17.01 5.31 -5.04
C VAL A 18 -16.20 5.37 -3.74
N PHE A 19 -14.97 5.90 -3.80
CA PHE A 19 -14.11 6.05 -2.64
C PHE A 19 -14.74 6.93 -1.56
N ALA A 20 -15.49 7.98 -1.94
CA ALA A 20 -16.20 8.82 -0.97
C ALA A 20 -17.21 8.06 -0.12
N GLY A 21 -17.91 7.06 -0.71
CA GLY A 21 -18.78 6.17 0.05
C GLY A 21 -17.99 5.35 1.07
N ILE A 22 -16.90 4.73 0.62
CA ILE A 22 -16.02 3.90 1.48
C ILE A 22 -15.43 4.73 2.62
N ALA A 23 -14.86 5.90 2.32
CA ALA A 23 -14.27 6.78 3.32
C ALA A 23 -15.30 7.29 4.34
N ALA A 24 -16.57 7.46 3.93
CA ALA A 24 -17.65 7.81 4.84
C ALA A 24 -18.02 6.64 5.76
N ASP A 25 -18.06 5.41 5.23
CA ASP A 25 -18.36 4.20 6.00
C ASP A 25 -17.24 3.87 7.01
N GLU A 26 -15.98 4.03 6.61
CA GLU A 26 -14.78 3.78 7.43
C GLU A 26 -14.40 4.98 8.32
N ALA A 27 -15.17 6.08 8.27
CA ALA A 27 -14.76 7.36 8.87
C ALA A 27 -14.41 7.27 10.36
N ARG A 28 -15.11 6.40 11.12
CA ARG A 28 -14.89 6.22 12.56
C ARG A 28 -13.82 5.19 12.91
N ASP A 29 -13.42 4.38 11.93
CA ASP A 29 -12.45 3.29 12.09
C ASP A 29 -11.04 3.69 11.62
N GLY A 30 -10.82 5.01 11.52
CA GLY A 30 -9.54 5.60 11.13
C GLY A 30 -9.48 6.00 9.66
N GLY A 31 -10.54 5.86 8.88
CA GLY A 31 -10.55 6.30 7.48
C GLY A 31 -9.85 5.37 6.51
N ALA A 32 -9.71 5.84 5.27
CA ALA A 32 -9.18 5.07 4.15
C ALA A 32 -8.20 5.89 3.30
N GLN A 33 -7.33 5.17 2.59
CA GLN A 33 -6.43 5.69 1.56
C GLN A 33 -6.48 4.79 0.33
N LEU A 34 -6.30 5.36 -0.87
CA LEU A 34 -6.26 4.64 -2.14
C LEU A 34 -5.23 5.28 -3.09
N ALA A 35 -4.24 4.49 -3.50
CA ALA A 35 -3.31 4.84 -4.55
C ALA A 35 -3.38 3.82 -5.70
N VAL A 36 -3.54 4.29 -6.95
CA VAL A 36 -3.57 3.44 -8.15
C VAL A 36 -2.48 3.87 -9.11
N HIS A 37 -1.59 2.92 -9.43
CA HIS A 37 -0.55 3.10 -10.44
C HIS A 37 -0.90 2.35 -11.72
N HIS A 38 -0.80 3.02 -12.86
CA HIS A 38 -0.93 2.41 -14.18
C HIS A 38 0.29 2.76 -15.02
N HIS A 39 0.99 1.74 -15.54
CA HIS A 39 2.28 1.92 -16.24
C HIS A 39 3.30 2.79 -15.48
N GLY A 40 3.38 2.61 -14.16
CA GLY A 40 4.31 3.35 -13.30
C GLY A 40 3.91 4.80 -12.99
N ARG A 41 2.74 5.26 -13.47
CA ARG A 41 2.21 6.59 -13.16
C ARG A 41 1.13 6.49 -12.08
N LEU A 42 1.24 7.33 -11.05
CA LEU A 42 0.19 7.50 -10.04
C LEU A 42 -0.97 8.29 -10.65
N GLY A 43 -2.05 7.60 -10.99
CA GLY A 43 -3.23 8.18 -11.62
C GLY A 43 -4.36 8.49 -10.64
N VAL A 44 -4.37 7.84 -9.47
CA VAL A 44 -5.33 8.09 -8.39
C VAL A 44 -4.55 8.10 -7.10
N ASP A 45 -4.74 9.12 -6.28
CA ASP A 45 -4.15 9.27 -4.95
C ASP A 45 -5.17 9.96 -4.05
N LEU A 46 -5.87 9.20 -3.20
CA LEU A 46 -7.02 9.66 -2.43
C LEU A 46 -6.90 9.24 -0.97
N TRP A 47 -7.43 10.07 -0.08
CA TRP A 47 -7.61 9.76 1.33
C TRP A 47 -8.84 10.46 1.90
N GLY A 48 -9.37 9.94 3.00
CA GLY A 48 -10.49 10.54 3.72
C GLY A 48 -10.92 9.69 4.91
N GLY A 49 -11.58 10.30 5.89
CA GLY A 49 -11.94 9.67 7.17
C GLY A 49 -11.52 10.55 8.35
N ASP A 50 -11.99 10.23 9.55
CA ASP A 50 -11.58 10.99 10.74
C ASP A 50 -10.17 10.56 11.16
N GLY A 51 -9.24 11.52 11.20
CA GLY A 51 -7.90 11.30 11.75
C GLY A 51 -6.87 10.69 10.79
N VAL A 52 -7.17 10.63 9.48
CA VAL A 52 -6.21 10.23 8.44
C VAL A 52 -5.99 11.34 7.42
N ASP A 53 -4.72 11.57 7.10
CA ASP A 53 -4.26 12.40 6.00
C ASP A 53 -3.51 11.56 4.94
N GLY A 54 -2.95 12.20 3.91
CA GLY A 54 -2.23 11.51 2.84
C GLY A 54 -0.94 10.81 3.27
N ASP A 55 -0.35 11.21 4.40
CA ASP A 55 0.92 10.69 4.90
C ASP A 55 0.74 9.72 6.09
N SER A 56 -0.49 9.54 6.54
CA SER A 56 -0.85 8.68 7.66
C SER A 56 -0.48 7.22 7.37
N LEU A 57 0.13 6.55 8.35
CA LEU A 57 0.52 5.14 8.24
C LEU A 57 -0.53 4.24 8.89
N LEU A 58 -1.13 3.36 8.09
CA LEU A 58 -2.13 2.39 8.53
C LEU A 58 -1.53 0.99 8.70
N ALA A 59 -2.16 0.18 9.56
CA ALA A 59 -1.73 -1.20 9.76
C ALA A 59 -1.98 -2.04 8.50
N LEU A 60 -0.91 -2.53 7.87
CA LEU A 60 -0.99 -3.30 6.61
C LEU A 60 -1.45 -4.75 6.79
N HIS A 61 -1.47 -5.27 8.03
CA HIS A 61 -1.82 -6.66 8.34
C HIS A 61 -1.14 -7.67 7.40
N SER A 62 -1.91 -8.55 6.76
CA SER A 62 -1.36 -9.59 5.88
C SER A 62 -0.86 -9.05 4.55
N SER A 63 -1.18 -7.83 4.15
CA SER A 63 -0.65 -7.20 2.93
C SER A 63 0.88 -7.08 2.97
N SER A 64 1.48 -6.99 4.17
CA SER A 64 2.93 -7.03 4.37
C SER A 64 3.61 -8.29 3.82
N LYS A 65 2.88 -9.41 3.68
CA LYS A 65 3.42 -10.63 3.08
C LYS A 65 3.81 -10.45 1.61
N GLY A 66 3.11 -9.56 0.89
CA GLY A 66 3.47 -9.21 -0.49
C GLY A 66 4.84 -8.52 -0.57
N ALA A 67 5.09 -7.56 0.32
CA ALA A 67 6.41 -6.91 0.42
C ALA A 67 7.51 -7.91 0.78
N MET A 68 7.24 -8.84 1.71
CA MET A 68 8.18 -9.91 2.05
C MET A 68 8.45 -10.84 0.85
N ALA A 69 7.43 -11.19 0.09
CA ALA A 69 7.59 -11.99 -1.13
C ALA A 69 8.46 -11.28 -2.18
N LEU A 70 8.37 -9.95 -2.29
CA LEU A 70 9.25 -9.17 -3.16
C LEU A 70 10.71 -9.21 -2.69
N VAL A 71 10.97 -9.10 -1.38
CA VAL A 71 12.34 -9.26 -0.83
C VAL A 71 12.91 -10.63 -1.19
N VAL A 72 12.12 -11.69 -1.02
CA VAL A 72 12.51 -13.05 -1.43
C VAL A 72 12.80 -13.12 -2.93
N ALA A 73 11.93 -12.55 -3.77
CA ALA A 73 12.11 -12.54 -5.21
C ALA A 73 13.40 -11.80 -5.64
N LEU A 74 13.72 -10.68 -4.99
CA LEU A 74 14.96 -9.93 -5.25
C LEU A 74 16.19 -10.76 -4.86
N LEU A 75 16.17 -11.44 -3.71
CA LEU A 75 17.28 -12.32 -3.30
C LEU A 75 17.49 -13.46 -4.31
N VAL A 76 16.41 -14.08 -4.79
CA VAL A 76 16.48 -15.11 -5.83
C VAL A 76 17.01 -14.53 -7.14
N GLN A 77 16.56 -13.34 -7.54
CA GLN A 77 17.05 -12.64 -8.72
C GLN A 77 18.56 -12.35 -8.62
N ASP A 78 19.06 -12.00 -7.43
CA ASP A 78 20.47 -11.75 -7.15
C ASP A 78 21.29 -13.05 -7.00
N GLY A 79 20.68 -14.19 -7.29
CA GLY A 79 21.35 -15.49 -7.33
C GLY A 79 21.42 -16.21 -5.99
N ALA A 80 20.63 -15.83 -4.98
CA ALA A 80 20.43 -16.66 -3.81
C ALA A 80 19.74 -17.97 -4.28
N PRO A 81 20.43 -19.11 -4.25
CA PRO A 81 19.89 -20.34 -4.80
C PRO A 81 18.71 -20.80 -3.95
N GLU A 82 17.75 -21.44 -4.63
CA GLU A 82 16.47 -21.90 -4.10
C GLU A 82 16.57 -22.97 -2.99
N ASN A 83 17.76 -23.27 -2.44
CA ASN A 83 17.93 -24.17 -1.29
C ASN A 83 19.07 -23.73 -0.35
N ASP A 84 18.84 -23.94 0.94
CA ASP A 84 19.66 -23.71 2.15
C ASP A 84 20.14 -22.27 2.47
N ARG A 85 20.25 -21.36 1.51
CA ARG A 85 20.73 -19.98 1.76
C ARG A 85 19.65 -18.91 1.87
N LEU A 86 18.44 -19.19 1.38
CA LEU A 86 17.35 -18.22 1.37
C LEU A 86 16.91 -17.81 2.79
N ILE A 87 16.76 -18.78 3.69
CA ILE A 87 16.35 -18.51 5.07
C ILE A 87 17.35 -17.58 5.79
N PRO A 88 18.67 -17.86 5.80
CA PRO A 88 19.66 -16.92 6.34
C PRO A 88 19.59 -15.51 5.74
N ALA A 89 19.43 -15.39 4.42
CA ALA A 89 19.37 -14.09 3.73
C ALA A 89 18.11 -13.28 4.11
N VAL A 90 16.94 -13.94 4.22
CA VAL A 90 15.70 -13.30 4.67
C VAL A 90 15.81 -12.83 6.13
N VAL A 91 16.42 -13.63 7.01
CA VAL A 91 16.65 -13.24 8.41
C VAL A 91 17.55 -12.01 8.52
N GLU A 92 18.63 -11.94 7.72
CA GLU A 92 19.52 -10.78 7.68
C GLU A 92 18.79 -9.52 7.16
N ALA A 93 17.99 -9.65 6.11
CA ALA A 93 17.21 -8.54 5.56
C ALA A 93 16.18 -8.02 6.57
N ALA A 94 15.47 -8.92 7.27
CA ALA A 94 14.52 -8.54 8.31
C ALA A 94 15.21 -7.83 9.49
N ALA A 95 16.41 -8.25 9.88
CA ALA A 95 17.17 -7.60 10.95
C ALA A 95 17.66 -6.19 10.60
N LYS A 96 17.87 -5.87 9.31
CA LYS A 96 18.24 -4.52 8.84
C LYS A 96 17.04 -3.56 8.76
N ALA A 97 15.83 -4.10 8.68
CA ALA A 97 14.59 -3.33 8.52
C ALA A 97 13.89 -3.02 9.86
N ALA A 98 14.39 -3.56 10.98
CA ALA A 98 13.89 -3.36 12.34
C ALA A 98 14.79 -2.39 13.12
#